data_AF-A0ABD0Y750-F1
#
_entry.id   AF-A0ABD0Y750-F1
#
_cell.length_a   1.000
_cell.length_b   1.000
_cell.length_c   1.000
_cell.angle_alpha   90.00
_cell.angle_beta   90.00
_cell.angle_gamma   90.00
#
_symmetry.space_group_name_H-M   'P 1'
#
loop_
_entity.id
_entity.type
_entity.pdbx_description
1 polymer ?
#
loop_
_entity_poly.entity_id
_entity_poly.type
_entity_poly.pdbx_seq_one_letter_code
_entity_poly.pdbx_strand_id
1 'polypeptide(L)'
;QRDASAVGLDLTADTENALRSGVQKKVWDKKRKKLVGVQDGKAGKIKSESGAWISATYKSGRYKQWMDKMKAPKHQFSVQEEEEELNGNETRRFQIPNTHWGRHNLKLSQRRVKSDLKKPEQILKEREKKEKRKQKHIKKRANKK
;
A
#
# COMPACT_ATOMS: atom_id res chain seq x y z
N GLN A 1 -26.90 47.60 -12.69
CA GLN A 1 -27.58 46.97 -11.53
C GLN A 1 -26.81 45.69 -11.23
N ARG A 2 -26.25 45.54 -10.03
CA ARG A 2 -25.57 44.29 -9.61
C ARG A 2 -26.59 43.46 -8.86
N ASP A 3 -26.90 42.30 -9.39
CA ASP A 3 -28.00 41.45 -8.96
C ASP A 3 -27.83 40.93 -7.53
N ALA A 4 -28.89 41.07 -6.73
CA ALA A 4 -28.97 40.59 -5.35
C ALA A 4 -28.89 39.05 -5.23
N SER A 5 -28.84 38.32 -6.35
CA SER A 5 -28.71 36.87 -6.42
C SER A 5 -27.27 36.36 -6.24
N ALA A 6 -26.26 37.25 -6.22
CA ALA A 6 -24.85 36.86 -6.07
C ALA A 6 -24.37 36.72 -4.62
N VAL A 7 -25.22 37.02 -3.63
CA VAL A 7 -24.92 36.80 -2.21
C VAL A 7 -25.59 35.48 -1.79
N GLY A 8 -24.95 34.37 -2.16
CA GLY A 8 -25.32 33.06 -1.62
C GLY A 8 -25.18 33.10 -0.09
N LEU A 9 -26.30 32.91 0.60
CA LEU A 9 -26.38 32.87 2.05
C LEU A 9 -25.62 31.63 2.56
N ASP A 10 -24.33 31.77 2.91
CA ASP A 10 -23.55 30.69 3.52
C ASP A 10 -23.92 30.53 5.00
N LEU A 11 -25.05 29.85 5.24
CA LEU A 11 -25.55 29.50 6.57
C LEU A 11 -24.66 28.51 7.34
N THR A 12 -23.57 28.02 6.74
CA THR A 12 -22.70 27.01 7.39
C THR A 12 -21.56 27.63 8.20
N ALA A 13 -21.26 28.92 7.99
CA ALA A 13 -20.16 29.62 8.63
C ALA A 13 -20.48 30.26 9.99
N ASP A 14 -21.75 30.40 10.37
CA ASP A 14 -22.16 31.13 11.61
C ASP A 14 -22.22 30.26 12.87
N THR A 15 -21.91 28.97 12.79
CA THR A 15 -21.82 28.14 13.99
C THR A 15 -20.43 28.31 14.63
N GLU A 16 -20.39 28.61 15.94
CA GLU A 16 -19.14 28.75 16.70
C GLU A 16 -18.21 27.53 16.53
N ASN A 17 -18.80 26.35 16.37
CA ASN A 17 -18.07 25.11 16.11
C ASN A 17 -17.39 25.08 14.73
N ALA A 18 -18.04 25.60 13.68
CA ALA A 18 -17.46 25.68 12.34
C ALA A 18 -16.27 26.67 12.33
N LEU A 19 -16.45 27.85 12.92
CA LEU A 19 -15.39 28.86 13.07
C LEU A 19 -14.16 28.31 13.82
N ARG A 20 -14.38 27.54 14.89
CA ARG A 20 -13.28 26.92 15.67
C ARG A 20 -12.62 25.74 14.95
N SER A 21 -13.31 25.07 14.03
CA SER A 21 -12.78 23.93 13.26
C SER A 21 -11.91 24.34 12.07
N GLY A 22 -12.11 25.54 11.52
CA GLY A 22 -11.31 26.08 10.41
C GLY A 22 -9.90 26.52 10.81
N VAL A 23 -9.70 26.91 12.08
CA VAL A 23 -8.40 27.37 12.58
C VAL A 23 -7.54 26.17 12.96
N GLN A 24 -6.62 25.79 12.08
CA GLN A 24 -5.57 24.82 12.35
C GLN A 24 -4.75 25.25 13.57
N LYS A 25 -5.01 24.64 14.74
CA LYS A 25 -4.33 25.00 15.98
C LYS A 25 -2.87 24.58 15.92
N LYS A 26 -1.97 25.58 15.85
CA LYS A 26 -0.53 25.38 15.97
C LYS A 26 -0.11 25.69 17.39
N VAL A 27 0.65 24.79 18.01
CA VAL A 27 1.21 24.98 19.35
C VAL A 27 2.72 25.07 19.25
N TRP A 28 3.32 25.91 20.09
CA TRP A 28 4.77 26.02 20.21
C TRP A 28 5.34 24.78 20.90
N ASP A 29 6.09 23.96 20.16
CA ASP A 29 6.85 22.87 20.75
C ASP A 29 8.09 23.45 21.44
N LYS A 30 8.09 23.50 22.78
CA LYS A 30 9.17 24.07 23.60
C LYS A 30 10.52 23.39 23.35
N LYS A 31 10.53 22.10 23.02
CA LYS A 31 11.76 21.31 22.79
C LYS A 31 12.32 21.55 21.40
N ARG A 32 11.46 21.57 20.38
CA ARG A 32 11.85 21.77 18.98
C ARG A 32 11.88 23.25 18.56
N LYS A 33 11.48 24.16 19.46
CA LYS A 33 11.41 25.62 19.25
C LYS A 33 10.76 26.00 17.92
N LYS A 34 9.65 25.34 17.59
CA LYS A 34 8.89 25.61 16.37
C LYS A 34 7.41 25.36 16.58
N LEU A 35 6.59 26.00 15.77
CA LEU A 35 5.15 25.73 15.70
C LEU A 35 4.90 24.36 15.08
N VAL A 36 4.17 23.50 15.79
CA VAL A 36 3.74 22.19 15.33
C VAL A 36 2.22 22.16 15.28
N GLY A 37 1.65 21.59 14.20
CA GLY A 37 0.21 21.39 14.08
C GLY A 37 -0.27 20.35 15.09
N VAL A 38 -1.26 20.71 15.89
CA VAL A 38 -1.91 19.77 16.82
C VAL A 38 -2.91 18.95 16.01
N GLN A 39 -2.72 17.64 16.01
CA GLN A 39 -3.71 16.73 15.43
C GLN A 39 -4.95 16.70 16.32
N ASP A 40 -6.12 16.84 15.71
CA ASP A 40 -7.38 16.75 16.46
C ASP A 40 -7.57 15.33 17.00
N GLY A 41 -7.81 15.18 18.31
CA GLY A 41 -8.10 13.87 18.94
C GLY A 41 -9.40 13.19 18.45
N LYS A 42 -10.13 13.89 17.57
CA LYS A 42 -11.36 13.46 16.90
C LYS A 42 -11.12 13.11 15.42
N ALA A 43 -9.90 13.24 14.92
CA ALA A 43 -9.56 12.88 13.55
C ALA A 43 -9.93 11.42 13.27
N GLY A 44 -10.67 11.19 12.18
CA GLY A 44 -11.15 9.86 11.82
C GLY A 44 -12.24 9.29 12.73
N LYS A 45 -12.94 10.12 13.51
CA LYS A 45 -14.14 9.73 14.28
C LYS A 45 -15.36 10.47 13.75
N ILE A 46 -16.51 9.79 13.79
CA ILE A 46 -17.81 10.31 13.38
C ILE A 46 -18.70 10.32 14.62
N LYS A 47 -19.48 11.40 14.81
CA LYS A 47 -20.48 11.47 15.87
C LYS A 47 -21.70 10.65 15.45
N SER A 48 -22.09 9.66 16.25
CA SER A 48 -23.31 8.88 16.03
C SER A 48 -24.55 9.68 16.41
N GLU A 49 -25.73 9.21 16.00
CA GLU A 49 -27.03 9.76 16.38
C GLU A 49 -27.22 9.80 17.90
N SER A 50 -26.65 8.83 18.62
CA SER A 50 -26.58 8.80 20.10
C SER A 50 -25.60 9.80 20.72
N GLY A 51 -24.88 10.58 19.91
CA GLY A 51 -23.91 11.58 20.35
C GLY A 51 -22.51 11.06 20.68
N ALA A 52 -22.29 9.74 20.64
CA ALA A 52 -20.98 9.13 20.88
C ALA A 52 -20.04 9.28 19.68
N TRP A 53 -18.73 9.38 19.94
CA TRP A 53 -17.72 9.40 18.88
C TRP A 53 -17.28 7.98 18.55
N ILE A 54 -17.61 7.51 17.35
CA ILE A 54 -17.22 6.18 16.86
C ILE A 54 -16.12 6.38 15.81
N SER A 55 -15.13 5.48 15.74
CA SER A 55 -14.16 5.54 14.65
C SER A 55 -14.85 5.38 13.29
N ALA A 56 -14.43 6.18 12.30
CA ALA A 56 -14.96 6.10 10.94
C ALA A 56 -14.78 4.70 10.33
N THR A 57 -13.77 3.96 10.80
CA THR A 57 -13.51 2.57 10.42
C THR A 57 -14.66 1.61 10.75
N TYR A 58 -15.44 1.87 11.82
CA TYR A 58 -16.56 1.00 12.20
C TYR A 58 -17.68 1.02 11.15
N LYS A 59 -17.91 2.18 10.52
CA LYS A 59 -18.90 2.33 9.43
C LYS A 59 -18.31 2.15 8.03
N SER A 60 -16.99 1.97 7.87
CA SER A 60 -16.33 1.95 6.55
C SER A 60 -16.55 0.68 5.73
N GLY A 61 -17.44 -0.23 6.16
CA GLY A 61 -17.74 -1.47 5.45
C GLY A 61 -16.54 -2.42 5.30
N ARG A 62 -15.49 -2.29 6.12
CA ARG A 62 -14.26 -3.10 6.01
C ARG A 62 -14.52 -4.60 6.10
N TYR A 63 -15.48 -5.01 6.94
CA TYR A 63 -15.91 -6.40 7.03
C TYR A 63 -16.61 -6.87 5.75
N LYS A 64 -17.48 -6.05 5.15
CA LYS A 64 -18.10 -6.36 3.85
C LYS A 64 -17.05 -6.53 2.76
N GLN A 65 -16.09 -5.60 2.66
CA GLN A 65 -14.97 -5.70 1.72
C GLN A 65 -14.10 -6.94 1.95
N TRP A 66 -13.88 -7.35 3.20
CA TRP A 66 -13.15 -8.58 3.53
C TRP A 66 -13.96 -9.82 3.13
N MET A 67 -15.26 -9.83 3.45
CA MET A 67 -16.18 -10.88 3.03
C MET A 67 -16.24 -10.99 1.51
N ASP A 68 -16.34 -9.90 0.76
CA ASP A 68 -16.37 -9.92 -0.72
C ASP A 68 -15.06 -10.48 -1.30
N LYS A 69 -13.92 -10.12 -0.71
CA LYS A 69 -12.61 -10.68 -1.09
C LYS A 69 -12.49 -12.17 -0.76
N MET A 70 -13.11 -12.62 0.32
CA MET A 70 -13.09 -14.03 0.75
C MET A 70 -14.13 -14.88 0.00
N LYS A 71 -15.27 -14.28 -0.35
CA LYS A 71 -16.38 -14.82 -1.16
C LYS A 71 -16.09 -14.73 -2.65
N ALA A 72 -14.88 -14.37 -3.06
CA ALA A 72 -14.39 -14.63 -4.41
C ALA A 72 -13.68 -16.00 -4.46
N PRO A 73 -14.37 -17.15 -4.46
CA PRO A 73 -13.75 -18.38 -4.93
C PRO A 73 -13.82 -18.44 -6.46
N LYS A 74 -12.67 -18.70 -7.07
CA LYS A 74 -12.53 -19.48 -8.32
C LYS A 74 -12.94 -18.91 -9.70
N HIS A 75 -13.36 -17.65 -9.89
CA HIS A 75 -13.60 -17.13 -11.26
C HIS A 75 -12.39 -16.49 -11.98
N GLN A 76 -11.18 -16.52 -11.39
CA GLN A 76 -9.95 -16.13 -12.10
C GLN A 76 -9.15 -17.32 -12.66
N PHE A 77 -9.66 -18.56 -12.50
CA PHE A 77 -9.06 -19.76 -13.08
C PHE A 77 -9.99 -20.51 -14.05
N SER A 78 -11.20 -19.99 -14.34
CA SER A 78 -11.99 -20.46 -15.46
C SER A 78 -11.43 -19.82 -16.73
N VAL A 79 -10.64 -20.61 -17.45
CA VAL A 79 -10.42 -20.48 -18.89
C VAL A 79 -11.77 -20.16 -19.53
N GLN A 80 -11.96 -18.91 -19.94
CA GLN A 80 -13.01 -18.55 -20.88
C GLN A 80 -12.38 -18.77 -22.26
N GLU A 81 -12.51 -20.01 -22.73
CA GLU A 81 -12.59 -20.31 -24.16
C GLU A 81 -13.74 -19.47 -24.71
N GLU A 82 -13.40 -18.29 -25.22
CA GLU A 82 -14.25 -17.59 -26.16
C GLU A 82 -13.41 -17.43 -27.42
N GLU A 83 -13.74 -18.30 -28.35
CA GLU A 83 -13.23 -18.42 -29.70
C GLU A 83 -13.59 -17.14 -30.46
N GLU A 84 -12.77 -16.10 -30.31
CA GLU A 84 -12.66 -15.04 -31.31
C GLU A 84 -11.26 -15.12 -31.91
N GLU A 85 -11.19 -15.84 -33.02
CA GLU A 85 -10.16 -15.68 -34.03
C GLU A 85 -10.06 -14.20 -34.40
N LEU A 86 -8.94 -13.55 -34.06
CA LEU A 86 -8.30 -12.52 -34.88
C LEU A 86 -6.94 -12.16 -34.28
N ASN A 87 -5.90 -12.76 -34.86
CA ASN A 87 -4.54 -12.24 -35.04
C ASN A 87 -4.09 -11.09 -34.11
N GLY A 88 -3.31 -11.44 -33.09
CA GLY A 88 -2.54 -10.48 -32.32
C GLY A 88 -1.59 -11.18 -31.38
N ASN A 89 -0.38 -11.47 -31.86
CA ASN A 89 0.75 -11.95 -31.05
C ASN A 89 1.11 -10.91 -29.98
N GLU A 90 0.37 -10.90 -28.88
CA GLU A 90 0.77 -10.21 -27.68
C GLU A 90 0.73 -11.21 -26.53
N THR A 91 1.78 -12.03 -26.49
CA THR A 91 2.29 -12.55 -25.22
C THR A 91 2.11 -11.45 -24.19
N ARG A 92 1.18 -11.62 -23.23
CA ARG A 92 1.04 -10.72 -22.10
C ARG A 92 2.33 -10.84 -21.31
N ARG A 93 3.36 -10.14 -21.77
CA ARG A 93 4.67 -10.04 -21.13
C ARG A 93 4.33 -9.59 -19.73
N PHE A 94 4.53 -10.48 -18.75
CA PHE A 94 4.37 -10.16 -17.34
C PHE A 94 5.16 -8.86 -17.09
N GLN A 95 4.46 -7.72 -17.10
CA GLN A 95 5.12 -6.43 -17.05
C GLN A 95 5.69 -6.33 -15.65
N ILE A 96 7.02 -6.48 -15.55
CA ILE A 96 7.72 -6.26 -14.30
C ILE A 96 7.45 -4.79 -13.95
N PRO A 97 6.75 -4.51 -12.83
CA PRO A 97 6.37 -3.14 -12.52
C PRO A 97 7.65 -2.29 -12.40
N ASN A 98 7.70 -1.17 -13.11
CA ASN A 98 8.90 -0.31 -13.13
C ASN A 98 9.08 0.48 -11.82
N THR A 99 8.09 0.46 -10.92
CA THR A 99 8.16 1.15 -9.64
C THR A 99 9.03 0.38 -8.64
N HIS A 100 9.79 1.10 -7.81
CA HIS A 100 10.59 0.51 -6.73
C HIS A 100 9.75 -0.41 -5.82
N TRP A 101 8.54 0.06 -5.47
CA TRP A 101 7.58 -0.69 -4.66
C TRP A 101 7.01 -1.92 -5.37
N GLY A 102 6.72 -1.81 -6.67
CA GLY A 102 6.26 -2.95 -7.47
C GLY A 102 7.32 -4.04 -7.56
N ARG A 103 8.59 -3.69 -7.80
CA ARG A 103 9.71 -4.64 -7.82
C ARG A 103 9.92 -5.30 -6.46
N HIS A 104 9.81 -4.53 -5.37
CA HIS A 104 9.89 -5.06 -4.01
C HIS A 104 8.79 -6.08 -3.72
N ASN A 105 7.54 -5.77 -4.08
CA ASN A 105 6.40 -6.67 -3.88
C ASN A 105 6.50 -7.94 -4.71
N LEU A 106 6.94 -7.82 -5.97
CA LEU A 106 7.23 -8.97 -6.84
C LEU A 106 8.34 -9.85 -6.26
N LYS A 107 9.38 -9.26 -5.67
CA LYS A 107 10.44 -10.00 -4.99
C LYS A 107 9.94 -10.69 -3.72
N LEU A 108 9.02 -10.07 -2.98
CA LEU A 108 8.42 -10.69 -1.79
C LEU A 108 7.51 -11.87 -2.14
N SER A 109 6.71 -11.77 -3.21
CA SER A 109 5.86 -12.88 -3.65
C SER A 109 6.70 -14.08 -4.10
N GLN A 110 7.76 -13.85 -4.86
CA GLN A 110 8.69 -14.90 -5.30
C GLN A 110 9.45 -15.55 -4.13
N ARG A 111 9.75 -14.81 -3.05
CA ARG A 111 10.46 -15.37 -1.87
C ARG A 111 9.59 -16.25 -0.98
N ARG A 112 8.27 -16.12 -1.04
CA ARG A 112 7.33 -16.90 -0.21
C ARG A 112 7.14 -18.33 -0.71
N VAL A 113 7.43 -18.60 -1.98
CA VAL A 113 7.39 -19.95 -2.57
C VAL A 113 8.77 -20.61 -2.43
N LYS A 114 9.16 -20.93 -1.20
CA LYS A 114 10.30 -21.82 -0.95
C LYS A 114 9.74 -23.15 -0.49
N SER A 115 9.91 -24.19 -1.30
CA SER A 115 9.72 -25.56 -0.85
C SER A 115 10.80 -25.90 0.17
N ASP A 116 10.42 -26.59 1.25
CA ASP A 116 11.38 -27.00 2.29
C ASP A 116 12.46 -27.94 1.73
N LEU A 117 12.11 -28.71 0.70
CA LEU A 117 13.04 -29.55 -0.05
C LEU A 117 13.65 -28.76 -1.23
N LYS A 118 14.98 -28.79 -1.32
CA LYS A 118 15.74 -28.19 -2.43
C LYS A 118 15.69 -29.10 -3.66
N LYS A 119 15.51 -28.51 -4.83
CA LYS A 119 15.66 -29.23 -6.11
C LYS A 119 17.13 -29.61 -6.32
N PRO A 120 17.44 -30.74 -7.02
CA PRO A 120 18.82 -31.16 -7.28
C PRO A 120 19.65 -30.09 -7.99
N GLU A 121 19.07 -29.36 -8.93
CA GLU A 121 19.74 -28.23 -9.61
C GLU A 121 20.14 -27.10 -8.66
N GLN A 122 19.31 -26.80 -7.65
CA GLN A 122 19.63 -25.80 -6.64
C GLN A 122 20.82 -26.24 -5.78
N ILE A 123 20.89 -27.53 -5.44
CA ILE A 123 22.01 -28.11 -4.70
C ILE A 123 23.31 -28.01 -5.50
N LEU A 124 23.27 -28.35 -6.80
CA LEU A 124 24.44 -28.22 -7.67
C LEU A 124 24.91 -26.76 -7.77
N LYS A 125 23.97 -25.82 -7.99
CA LYS A 125 24.28 -24.39 -8.05
C LYS A 125 24.86 -23.84 -6.74
N GLU A 126 24.36 -24.32 -5.59
CA GLU A 126 24.93 -23.98 -4.29
C GLU A 126 26.36 -24.52 -4.11
N ARG A 127 26.62 -25.76 -4.55
CA ARG A 127 27.96 -26.36 -4.52
C ARG A 127 28.94 -25.57 -5.37
N GLU A 128 28.59 -25.25 -6.61
CA GLU A 128 29.43 -24.46 -7.52
C GLU A 128 29.74 -23.07 -6.94
N LYS A 129 28.73 -22.39 -6.37
CA LYS A 129 28.94 -21.10 -5.69
C LYS A 129 29.88 -21.22 -4.49
N LYS A 130 29.73 -22.28 -3.70
CA LYS A 130 30.58 -22.55 -2.52
C LYS A 130 32.03 -22.79 -2.96
N GLU A 131 32.24 -23.53 -4.03
CA GLU A 131 33.55 -23.78 -4.61
C GLU A 131 34.21 -22.49 -5.12
N LYS A 132 33.50 -21.70 -5.93
CA LYS A 132 34.01 -20.39 -6.40
C LYS A 132 34.37 -19.46 -5.24
N ARG A 133 33.59 -19.45 -4.16
CA ARG A 133 33.92 -18.68 -2.94
C ARG A 133 35.21 -19.19 -2.29
N LYS A 134 35.37 -20.50 -2.11
CA LYS A 134 36.61 -21.10 -1.58
C LYS A 134 37.82 -20.73 -2.43
N GLN A 135 37.74 -20.86 -3.76
CA GLN A 135 38.82 -20.49 -4.66
C GLN A 135 39.20 -19.01 -4.52
N LYS A 136 38.22 -18.10 -4.42
CA LYS A 136 38.48 -16.67 -4.16
C LYS A 136 39.18 -16.44 -2.82
N HIS A 137 38.76 -17.14 -1.77
CA HIS A 137 39.41 -17.05 -0.46
C HIS A 137 40.85 -17.58 -0.49
N ILE A 138 41.12 -18.68 -1.19
CA ILE A 138 42.47 -19.24 -1.37
C ILE A 138 43.36 -18.24 -2.12
N LYS A 139 42.90 -17.70 -3.26
CA LYS A 139 43.65 -16.68 -4.03
C LYS A 139 43.97 -15.44 -3.20
N LYS A 140 43.02 -14.95 -2.40
CA LYS A 140 43.25 -13.81 -1.49
C LYS A 140 44.27 -14.10 -0.39
N ARG A 141 44.35 -15.34 0.10
CA ARG A 141 45.35 -15.75 1.10
C ARG A 141 46.74 -15.93 0.47
N ALA A 142 46.80 -16.40 -0.78
CA ALA A 142 48.04 -16.52 -1.53
C ALA A 142 48.67 -15.14 -1.82
N ASN A 143 47.87 -14.15 -2.24
CA ASN A 143 48.35 -12.78 -2.51
C ASN A 143 48.72 -11.97 -1.25
N LYS A 144 48.56 -12.53 -0.04
CA LYS A 144 48.90 -11.86 1.23
C LYS A 144 50.20 -12.38 1.85
N LYS A 145 50.78 -13.45 1.29
CA LYS A 145 52.15 -13.87 1.56
C LYS A 145 53.08 -13.24 0.54
#